data_AF-A0A6I6F602-F1
#
_entry.id   AF-A0A6I6F602-F1
#
_cell.length_a   1.000
_cell.length_b   1.000
_cell.length_c   1.000
_cell.angle_alpha   90.00
_cell.angle_beta   90.00
_cell.angle_gamma   90.00
#
_symmetry.space_group_name_H-M   'P 1'
#
loop_
_entity.id
_entity.type
_entity.pdbx_description
1 polymer ?
#
loop_
_entity_poly.entity_id
_entity_poly.type
_entity_poly.pdbx_seq_one_letter_code
_entity_poly.pdbx_strand_id
1 'polypeptide(L)'
;MNLYKLFQLQHDLDKRILEEHKLHGESLFSKKILALQVEISELANETRCFKFWSNKGPSPKEKILEEYVDCLHFILSIGLDKNYSDINVNCKNETTELTKKFLNLYIDINDFVVCSSRDNYKTLFEDFLCVGSDLGFTFKEIESAYYDKNAVNHIRQDSGY
;
A
#
# COMPACT_ATOMS: atom_id res chain seq x y z
N MET A 1 5.76 13.71 2.25
CA MET A 1 6.29 12.36 2.03
C MET A 1 7.21 12.43 0.83
N ASN A 2 8.45 11.98 0.97
CA ASN A 2 9.43 11.96 -0.11
C ASN A 2 9.28 10.66 -0.91
N LEU A 3 8.39 10.67 -1.90
CA LEU A 3 8.11 9.49 -2.74
C LEU A 3 9.34 8.95 -3.46
N TYR A 4 10.23 9.84 -3.93
CA TYR A 4 11.49 9.42 -4.54
C TYR A 4 12.31 8.53 -3.59
N LYS A 5 12.40 8.93 -2.32
CA LYS A 5 13.10 8.14 -1.31
C LYS A 5 12.40 6.81 -1.02
N LEU A 6 11.06 6.79 -0.96
CA LEU A 6 10.31 5.57 -0.71
C LEU A 6 10.46 4.56 -1.85
N PHE A 7 10.36 5.02 -3.10
CA PHE A 7 10.60 4.16 -4.27
C PHE A 7 12.01 3.60 -4.30
N GLN A 8 13.02 4.38 -3.91
CA GLN A 8 14.40 3.90 -3.80
C GLN A 8 14.52 2.76 -2.77
N LEU A 9 13.95 2.95 -1.57
CA LEU A 9 13.98 1.92 -0.52
C LEU A 9 13.20 0.67 -0.93
N GLN A 10 12.05 0.83 -1.59
CA GLN A 10 11.29 -0.30 -2.10
C GLN A 10 12.07 -1.07 -3.18
N HIS A 11 12.74 -0.36 -4.08
CA HIS A 11 13.55 -0.97 -5.13
C HIS A 11 14.67 -1.83 -4.52
N ASP A 12 15.37 -1.32 -3.50
CA ASP A 12 16.45 -2.05 -2.85
C ASP A 12 15.93 -3.28 -2.10
N LEU A 13 14.77 -3.19 -1.45
CA LEU A 13 14.09 -4.32 -0.82
C LEU A 13 13.63 -5.37 -1.85
N ASP A 14 12.96 -4.94 -2.92
CA ASP A 14 12.47 -5.82 -3.98
C ASP A 14 13.62 -6.58 -4.65
N LYS A 15 14.71 -5.88 -4.98
CA LYS A 15 15.91 -6.48 -5.55
C LYS A 15 16.48 -7.58 -4.64
N ARG A 16 16.57 -7.29 -3.33
CA ARG A 16 17.05 -8.24 -2.34
C ARG A 16 16.18 -9.50 -2.29
N ILE A 17 14.86 -9.33 -2.21
CA ILE A 17 13.90 -10.46 -2.20
C ILE A 17 14.05 -11.31 -3.47
N LEU A 18 14.15 -10.68 -4.65
CA LEU A 18 14.34 -11.39 -5.92
C LEU A 18 15.61 -12.24 -5.94
N GLU A 19 16.72 -11.71 -5.42
CA GLU A 19 18.02 -12.39 -5.35
C GLU A 19 17.99 -13.56 -4.34
N GLU A 20 17.51 -13.33 -3.12
CA GLU A 20 17.46 -14.34 -2.06
C GLU A 20 16.54 -15.52 -2.41
N HIS A 21 15.37 -15.22 -3.00
CA HIS A 21 14.38 -16.24 -3.37
C HIS A 21 14.54 -16.77 -4.80
N LYS A 22 15.58 -16.34 -5.54
CA LYS A 22 15.90 -16.77 -6.92
C LYS A 22 14.73 -16.60 -7.90
N LEU A 23 13.98 -15.51 -7.77
CA LEU A 23 12.76 -15.23 -8.54
C LEU A 23 13.04 -14.49 -9.86
N HIS A 24 14.29 -14.47 -10.33
CA HIS A 24 14.67 -13.77 -11.56
C HIS A 24 13.93 -14.34 -12.78
N GLY A 25 13.24 -13.47 -13.51
CA GLY A 25 12.46 -13.85 -14.69
C GLY A 25 11.06 -14.37 -14.39
N GLU A 26 10.67 -14.51 -13.12
CA GLU A 26 9.28 -14.79 -12.75
C GLU A 26 8.42 -13.53 -12.83
N SER A 27 7.23 -13.65 -13.41
CA SER A 27 6.21 -12.62 -13.28
C SER A 27 5.58 -12.69 -11.89
N LEU A 28 5.90 -11.71 -11.04
CA LEU A 28 5.32 -11.59 -9.70
C LEU A 28 4.09 -10.67 -9.66
N PHE A 29 3.66 -10.13 -10.81
CA PHE A 29 2.61 -9.12 -10.87
C PHE A 29 1.30 -9.59 -10.21
N SER A 30 0.81 -10.79 -10.54
CA SER A 30 -0.41 -11.33 -9.93
C SER A 30 -0.26 -11.59 -8.43
N LYS A 31 0.93 -12.05 -7.99
CA LYS A 31 1.24 -12.25 -6.56
C LYS A 31 1.22 -10.92 -5.81
N LYS A 32 1.81 -9.85 -6.36
CA LYS A 32 1.82 -8.49 -5.76
C LYS A 32 0.43 -7.86 -5.74
N ILE A 33 -0.38 -8.05 -6.78
CA ILE A 33 -1.78 -7.57 -6.80
C ILE A 33 -2.60 -8.26 -5.70
N LEU A 34 -2.48 -9.59 -5.59
CA LEU A 34 -3.17 -10.32 -4.53
C LEU A 34 -2.71 -9.88 -3.14
N ALA A 35 -1.41 -9.71 -2.94
CA ALA A 35 -0.86 -9.19 -1.69
C ALA A 35 -1.45 -7.82 -1.35
N LEU A 36 -1.48 -6.87 -2.31
CA LEU A 36 -2.12 -5.57 -2.11
C LEU A 36 -3.60 -5.68 -1.70
N GLN A 37 -4.37 -6.57 -2.33
CA GLN A 37 -5.77 -6.79 -1.96
C GLN A 37 -5.92 -7.34 -0.54
N VAL A 38 -5.03 -8.24 -0.12
CA VAL A 38 -4.99 -8.79 1.24
C VAL A 38 -4.66 -7.68 2.23
N GLU A 39 -3.57 -6.92 2.04
CA GLU A 39 -3.18 -5.84 2.95
C GLU A 39 -4.28 -4.76 3.07
N ILE A 40 -4.94 -4.40 1.95
CA ILE A 40 -6.07 -3.45 2.00
C ILE A 40 -7.24 -4.02 2.80
N SER A 41 -7.47 -5.33 2.72
CA SER A 41 -8.49 -6.02 3.51
C SER A 41 -8.13 -6.05 5.00
N GLU A 42 -6.86 -6.26 5.32
CA GLU A 42 -6.33 -6.20 6.70
C GLU A 42 -6.47 -4.80 7.28
N LEU A 43 -6.04 -3.77 6.53
CA LEU A 43 -6.27 -2.37 6.88
C LEU A 43 -7.76 -2.09 7.14
N ALA A 44 -8.65 -2.45 6.21
CA ALA A 44 -10.09 -2.27 6.38
C ALA A 44 -10.62 -2.97 7.65
N ASN A 45 -10.11 -4.17 7.94
CA ASN A 45 -10.48 -4.95 9.12
C ASN A 45 -10.08 -4.28 10.43
N GLU A 46 -8.92 -3.63 10.49
CA GLU A 46 -8.42 -2.88 11.65
C GLU A 46 -9.19 -1.57 11.87
N THR A 47 -9.66 -0.91 10.80
CA THR A 47 -10.57 0.25 10.93
C THR A 47 -11.96 -0.15 11.41
N ARG A 48 -12.39 -1.38 11.10
CA ARG A 48 -13.72 -1.92 11.40
C ARG A 48 -14.89 -1.09 10.84
N CYS A 49 -14.65 -0.21 9.86
CA CYS A 49 -15.65 0.72 9.34
C CYS A 49 -16.90 0.03 8.75
N PHE A 50 -16.75 -1.22 8.28
CA PHE A 50 -17.84 -2.02 7.70
C PHE A 50 -18.62 -2.85 8.74
N LYS A 51 -18.17 -2.95 9.99
CA LYS A 51 -18.73 -3.87 11.01
C LYS A 51 -19.96 -3.27 11.69
N PHE A 52 -21.00 -2.96 10.93
CA PHE A 52 -22.24 -2.32 11.40
C PHE A 52 -23.01 -3.10 12.49
N TRP A 53 -22.73 -4.39 12.65
CA TRP A 53 -23.33 -5.26 13.67
C TRP A 53 -22.55 -5.29 15.00
N SER A 54 -21.50 -4.47 15.15
CA SER A 54 -20.61 -4.51 16.31
C SER A 54 -20.30 -3.12 16.85
N ASN A 55 -20.41 -2.97 18.18
CA ASN A 55 -20.06 -1.73 18.88
C ASN A 55 -18.57 -1.62 19.23
N LYS A 56 -17.75 -2.63 18.92
CA LYS A 56 -16.30 -2.56 19.16
C LYS A 56 -15.68 -1.57 18.18
N GLY A 57 -15.02 -0.54 18.71
CA GLY A 57 -14.29 0.48 17.96
C GLY A 57 -13.03 -0.05 17.24
N PRO A 58 -12.39 0.79 16.41
CA PRO A 58 -11.20 0.45 15.62
C PRO A 58 -10.03 0.01 16.52
N SER A 59 -9.05 -0.65 15.90
CA SER A 59 -7.77 -0.92 16.55
C SER A 59 -6.99 0.37 16.83
N PRO A 60 -5.94 0.32 17.68
CA PRO A 60 -5.09 1.48 17.95
C PRO A 60 -4.50 2.08 16.66
N LYS A 61 -4.27 3.39 16.65
CA LYS A 61 -3.80 4.14 15.48
C LYS A 61 -2.50 3.54 14.91
N GLU A 62 -1.61 3.09 15.78
CA GLU A 62 -0.32 2.51 15.43
C GLU A 62 -0.49 1.21 14.64
N LYS A 63 -1.47 0.38 15.02
CA LYS A 63 -1.76 -0.86 14.31
C LYS A 63 -2.35 -0.59 12.93
N ILE A 64 -3.27 0.37 12.82
CA ILE A 64 -3.84 0.77 11.53
C ILE A 64 -2.76 1.38 10.62
N LEU A 65 -1.84 2.17 11.19
CA LEU A 65 -0.72 2.75 10.43
C LEU A 65 0.23 1.66 9.92
N GLU A 66 0.46 0.60 10.70
CA GLU A 66 1.23 -0.56 10.27
C GLU A 66 0.61 -1.21 9.01
N GLU A 67 -0.67 -1.55 9.04
CA GLU A 67 -1.37 -2.15 7.88
C GLU A 67 -1.39 -1.19 6.67
N TYR A 68 -1.50 0.12 6.95
CA TYR A 68 -1.45 1.14 5.91
C TYR A 68 -0.09 1.15 5.20
N VAL A 69 1.02 1.08 5.93
CA VAL A 69 2.35 1.05 5.29
C VAL A 69 2.64 -0.27 4.59
N ASP A 70 2.04 -1.38 5.02
CA ASP A 70 2.10 -2.66 4.29
C ASP A 70 1.41 -2.57 2.92
N CYS A 71 0.24 -1.91 2.85
CA CYS A 71 -0.38 -1.57 1.57
C CYS A 71 0.56 -0.71 0.69
N LEU A 72 1.18 0.32 1.29
CA LEU A 72 2.06 1.25 0.57
C LEU A 72 3.29 0.54 -0.02
N HIS A 73 3.87 -0.44 0.68
CA HIS A 73 4.96 -1.27 0.15
C HIS A 73 4.58 -1.91 -1.19
N PHE A 74 3.40 -2.53 -1.27
CA PHE A 74 2.96 -3.17 -2.52
C PHE A 74 2.58 -2.15 -3.60
N ILE A 75 1.96 -1.02 -3.27
CA ILE A 75 1.68 0.05 -4.25
C ILE A 75 2.98 0.56 -4.88
N LEU A 76 4.01 0.80 -4.08
CA LEU A 76 5.32 1.25 -4.58
C LEU A 76 6.00 0.15 -5.42
N SER A 77 5.96 -1.09 -4.97
CA SER A 77 6.55 -2.24 -5.67
C SER A 77 5.91 -2.47 -7.04
N ILE A 78 4.58 -2.35 -7.14
CA ILE A 78 3.84 -2.41 -8.40
C ILE A 78 4.21 -1.23 -9.31
N GLY A 79 4.37 -0.04 -8.74
CA GLY A 79 4.81 1.15 -9.48
C GLY A 79 6.20 0.96 -10.11
N LEU A 80 7.13 0.35 -9.38
CA LEU A 80 8.46 0.01 -9.90
C LEU A 80 8.38 -0.98 -11.05
N ASP A 81 7.62 -2.06 -10.92
CA ASP A 81 7.45 -3.08 -11.97
C ASP A 81 6.90 -2.49 -13.28
N LYS A 82 6.09 -1.43 -13.19
CA LYS A 82 5.47 -0.75 -14.35
C LYS A 82 6.25 0.48 -14.83
N ASN A 83 7.36 0.83 -14.18
CA ASN A 83 8.10 2.08 -14.41
C ASN A 83 7.25 3.35 -14.22
N TYR A 84 6.43 3.37 -13.16
CA TYR A 84 5.58 4.50 -12.75
C TYR A 84 6.11 5.22 -11.50
N SER A 85 7.40 5.12 -11.21
CA SER A 85 8.03 5.71 -10.02
C SER A 85 8.21 7.24 -10.10
N ASP A 86 8.15 7.82 -11.29
CA ASP A 86 8.20 9.26 -11.55
C ASP A 86 6.81 9.92 -11.51
N ILE A 87 6.00 9.57 -10.50
CA ILE A 87 4.61 9.99 -10.38
C ILE A 87 4.43 11.18 -9.43
N ASN A 88 3.45 12.03 -9.74
CA ASN A 88 2.92 13.03 -8.82
C ASN A 88 1.50 12.65 -8.44
N VAL A 89 1.25 12.47 -7.15
CA VAL A 89 -0.03 12.07 -6.58
C VAL A 89 -0.45 13.08 -5.54
N ASN A 90 -1.74 13.42 -5.54
CA ASN A 90 -2.32 14.24 -4.50
C ASN A 90 -3.72 13.72 -4.16
N CYS A 91 -4.00 13.53 -2.88
CA CYS A 91 -5.35 13.25 -2.44
C CYS A 91 -6.23 14.47 -2.69
N LYS A 92 -7.31 14.28 -3.46
CA LYS A 92 -8.41 15.23 -3.57
C LYS A 92 -9.43 14.85 -2.51
N ASN A 93 -9.37 15.50 -1.35
CA ASN A 93 -10.27 15.20 -0.23
C ASN A 93 -11.74 15.38 -0.65
N GLU A 94 -12.40 14.26 -0.93
CA GLU A 94 -13.85 14.19 -1.06
C GLU A 94 -14.45 13.66 0.24
N THR A 95 -15.57 14.28 0.65
CA THR A 95 -16.31 13.87 1.85
C THR A 95 -17.16 12.64 1.53
N THR A 96 -16.53 11.48 1.64
CA THR A 96 -17.15 10.17 1.37
C THR A 96 -16.88 9.25 2.56
N GLU A 97 -17.86 8.42 2.91
CA GLU A 97 -17.73 7.43 3.99
C GLU A 97 -16.55 6.48 3.75
N LEU A 98 -15.78 6.18 4.81
CA LEU A 98 -14.60 5.32 4.75
C LEU A 98 -14.88 3.94 4.12
N THR A 99 -16.03 3.32 4.42
CA THR A 99 -16.45 2.05 3.79
C THR A 99 -16.49 2.15 2.27
N LYS A 100 -17.03 3.25 1.73
CA LYS A 100 -17.09 3.47 0.27
C LYS A 100 -15.70 3.72 -0.32
N LYS A 101 -14.79 4.37 0.41
CA LYS A 101 -13.40 4.55 -0.04
C LYS A 101 -12.68 3.21 -0.17
N PHE A 102 -12.86 2.28 0.77
CA PHE A 102 -12.33 0.91 0.61
C PHE A 102 -12.94 0.18 -0.60
N LEU A 103 -14.26 0.30 -0.82
CA LEU A 103 -14.90 -0.27 -2.01
C LEU A 103 -14.34 0.31 -3.31
N ASN A 104 -14.09 1.62 -3.36
CA ASN A 104 -13.45 2.27 -4.50
C ASN A 104 -12.03 1.75 -4.73
N LEU A 105 -11.23 1.57 -3.68
CA LEU A 105 -9.89 0.97 -3.82
C LEU A 105 -9.95 -0.42 -4.46
N TYR A 106 -10.92 -1.26 -4.10
CA TYR A 106 -11.07 -2.56 -4.78
C TYR A 106 -11.45 -2.41 -6.25
N ILE A 107 -12.27 -1.41 -6.61
CA ILE A 107 -12.59 -1.10 -8.01
C ILE A 107 -11.31 -0.65 -8.72
N ASP A 108 -10.55 0.29 -8.16
CA ASP A 108 -9.32 0.80 -8.75
C ASP A 108 -8.28 -0.30 -8.99
N ILE A 109 -8.12 -1.23 -8.04
CA ILE A 109 -7.24 -2.40 -8.21
C ILE A 109 -7.71 -3.26 -9.38
N ASN A 110 -9.01 -3.56 -9.46
CA ASN A 110 -9.54 -4.40 -10.54
C ASN A 110 -9.44 -3.70 -11.90
N ASP A 111 -9.72 -2.40 -11.96
CA ASP A 111 -9.53 -1.59 -13.17
C ASP A 111 -8.06 -1.58 -13.60
N PHE A 112 -7.12 -1.49 -12.64
CA PHE A 112 -5.69 -1.57 -12.92
C PHE A 112 -5.24 -2.97 -13.38
N VAL A 113 -5.88 -4.03 -12.88
CA VAL A 113 -5.65 -5.41 -13.37
C VAL A 113 -6.11 -5.58 -14.82
N VAL A 114 -7.27 -5.01 -15.17
CA VAL A 114 -7.81 -5.03 -16.53
C VAL A 114 -6.99 -4.15 -17.47
N CYS A 115 -6.63 -2.95 -17.00
CA CYS A 115 -5.88 -1.95 -17.72
C CYS A 115 -4.79 -1.36 -16.81
N SER A 116 -3.57 -1.89 -16.90
CA SER A 116 -2.44 -1.41 -16.08
C SER A 116 -1.84 -0.09 -16.56
N SER A 117 -2.68 0.88 -16.94
CA SER A 117 -2.25 2.19 -17.38
C SER A 117 -1.68 3.02 -16.22
N ARG A 118 -0.88 4.03 -16.57
CA ARG A 118 -0.34 4.99 -15.60
C ARG A 118 -1.44 5.77 -14.90
N ASP A 119 -2.54 6.08 -15.61
CA ASP A 119 -3.67 6.80 -15.04
C ASP A 119 -4.43 5.95 -14.03
N ASN A 120 -4.67 4.66 -14.31
CA ASN A 120 -5.28 3.74 -13.34
C ASN A 120 -4.41 3.58 -12.08
N TYR A 121 -3.09 3.46 -12.25
CA TYR A 121 -2.16 3.44 -11.11
C TYR A 121 -2.20 4.73 -10.30
N LYS A 122 -2.25 5.89 -10.98
CA LYS A 122 -2.35 7.19 -10.34
C LYS A 122 -3.63 7.33 -9.53
N THR A 123 -4.78 6.95 -10.09
CA THR A 123 -6.08 6.97 -9.39
C THR A 123 -6.03 6.10 -8.13
N LEU A 124 -5.60 4.84 -8.27
CA LEU A 124 -5.44 3.92 -7.12
C LEU A 124 -4.59 4.55 -6.01
N PHE A 125 -3.45 5.15 -6.38
CA PHE A 125 -2.54 5.73 -5.39
C PHE A 125 -3.14 7.00 -4.75
N GLU A 126 -3.78 7.88 -5.52
CA GLU A 126 -4.43 9.08 -4.97
C GLU A 126 -5.58 8.73 -4.01
N ASP A 127 -6.43 7.77 -4.36
CA ASP A 127 -7.53 7.32 -3.51
C ASP A 127 -7.02 6.61 -2.26
N PHE A 128 -5.91 5.86 -2.37
CA PHE A 128 -5.24 5.26 -1.21
C PHE A 128 -4.65 6.31 -0.25
N LEU A 129 -4.09 7.40 -0.78
CA LEU A 129 -3.66 8.53 0.04
C LEU A 129 -4.84 9.22 0.72
N CYS A 130 -6.01 9.28 0.07
CA CYS A 130 -7.23 9.80 0.69
C CYS A 130 -7.74 8.94 1.84
N VAL A 131 -7.59 7.62 1.78
CA VAL A 131 -7.87 6.75 2.93
C VAL A 131 -6.94 7.08 4.10
N GLY A 132 -5.64 7.27 3.86
CA GLY A 132 -4.69 7.65 4.91
C GLY A 132 -5.01 9.00 5.56
N SER A 133 -5.43 9.98 4.74
CA SER A 133 -5.89 11.29 5.19
C SER A 133 -7.10 11.19 6.13
N ASP A 134 -8.12 10.40 5.75
CA ASP A 134 -9.33 10.17 6.57
C ASP A 134 -9.04 9.44 7.88
N LEU A 135 -8.01 8.58 7.90
CA LEU A 135 -7.53 7.90 9.10
C LEU A 135 -6.68 8.81 10.01
N GLY A 136 -6.47 10.07 9.61
CA GLY A 136 -5.75 11.06 10.40
C GLY A 136 -4.23 10.86 10.40
N PHE A 137 -3.69 10.26 9.34
CA PHE A 137 -2.25 10.14 9.15
C PHE A 137 -1.68 11.36 8.45
N THR A 138 -0.62 11.90 9.04
CA THR A 138 0.21 12.88 8.36
C THR A 138 1.20 12.18 7.44
N PHE A 139 1.63 12.87 6.38
CA PHE A 139 2.69 12.35 5.51
C PHE A 139 4.01 12.07 6.22
N LYS A 140 4.27 12.72 7.38
CA LYS A 140 5.46 12.44 8.20
C LYS A 140 5.34 11.12 8.97
N GLU A 141 4.15 10.85 9.52
CA GLU A 141 3.88 9.56 10.19
C GLU A 141 3.98 8.40 9.20
N ILE A 142 3.39 8.54 8.00
CA ILE A 142 3.47 7.53 6.95
C ILE A 142 4.92 7.26 6.55
N GLU A 143 5.71 8.32 6.34
CA GLU A 143 7.11 8.20 5.95
C GLU A 143 7.96 7.53 7.03
N SER A 144 7.78 7.89 8.30
CA SER A 144 8.50 7.25 9.42
C SER A 144 8.13 5.77 9.55
N ALA A 145 6.84 5.45 9.57
CA ALA A 145 6.38 4.07 9.70
C ALA A 145 6.82 3.21 8.53
N TYR A 146 6.89 3.77 7.32
CA TYR A 146 7.42 3.07 6.15
C TYR A 146 8.91 2.77 6.31
N TYR A 147 9.73 3.71 6.81
CA TYR A 147 11.15 3.46 7.08
C TYR A 147 11.35 2.35 8.12
N ASP A 148 10.59 2.39 9.21
CA ASP A 148 10.66 1.37 10.26
C ASP A 148 10.25 -0.01 9.71
N LYS A 149 9.17 -0.09 8.93
CA LYS A 149 8.70 -1.33 8.32
C LYS A 149 9.68 -1.87 7.27
N ASN A 150 10.24 -0.99 6.43
CA ASN A 150 11.27 -1.36 5.45
C ASN A 150 12.51 -1.96 6.13
N ALA A 151 12.99 -1.35 7.22
CA ALA A 151 14.11 -1.87 8.01
C ALA A 151 13.79 -3.25 8.61
N VAL A 152 12.60 -3.43 9.18
CA VAL A 152 12.14 -4.73 9.69
C VAL A 152 12.08 -5.77 8.57
N ASN A 153 11.60 -5.41 7.38
CA ASN A 153 11.53 -6.34 6.25
C ASN A 153 12.92 -6.78 5.76
N HIS A 154 13.92 -5.89 5.77
CA HIS A 154 15.31 -6.30 5.54
C HIS A 154 15.82 -7.28 6.60
N ILE A 155 15.51 -7.08 7.88
CA ILE A 155 15.88 -8.03 8.95
C ILE A 155 15.18 -9.38 8.76
N ARG A 156 13.92 -9.39 8.31
CA ARG A 156 13.18 -10.63 8.02
C ARG A 156 13.88 -11.44 6.93
N GLN A 157 14.37 -10.77 5.89
CA GLN A 157 15.18 -11.40 4.83
C GLN A 157 16.48 -12.01 5.38
N ASP A 158 17.17 -11.36 6.33
CA ASP A 158 18.36 -11.94 7.01
C ASP A 158 18.03 -13.25 7.77
N SER A 159 16.79 -13.42 8.23
CA SER A 159 16.34 -14.60 8.99
C SER A 159 15.78 -15.74 8.14
N GLY A 160 15.77 -15.60 6.81
CA GLY A 160 15.23 -16.62 5.88
C GLY A 160 13.71 -16.69 5.83
N TYR A 161 13.04 -15.57 6.10
CA TYR A 161 11.60 -15.40 5.88
C TYR A 161 11.27 -15.33 4.38
#